data_AF-A0AAN6EFR7-F1
#
_entry.id   AF-A0AAN6EFR7-F1
#
_cell.length_a   1.000
_cell.length_b   1.000
_cell.length_c   1.000
_cell.angle_alpha   90.00
_cell.angle_beta   90.00
_cell.angle_gamma   90.00
#
_symmetry.space_group_name_H-M   'P 1'
#
loop_
_entity.id
_entity.type
_entity.pdbx_description
1 polymer ?
#
loop_
_entity_poly.entity_id
_entity_poly.type
_entity_poly.pdbx_seq_one_letter_code
_entity_poly.pdbx_strand_id
1 'polypeptide(L)'
;MTAKPHSVDLSEFFTEATRVRDNSPLKSLTKYMEADPTLLSLGAGLPHPSTFPFAQIGAHVAPAGASVANTAPADMLNVSVTTSSGAIEGLGKFLQYGNGRGVPSYAAFTREHTHRVHDPKYVDWDTVV
;
A
#
# COMPACT_ATOMS: atom_id res chain seq x y z
N MET A 1 28.41 14.65 -9.16
CA MET A 1 27.12 14.96 -8.52
C MET A 1 27.27 14.66 -7.03
N THR A 2 27.09 15.65 -6.16
CA THR A 2 27.18 15.48 -4.70
C THR A 2 25.98 14.66 -4.21
N ALA A 3 26.21 13.73 -3.28
CA ALA A 3 25.14 12.92 -2.68
C ALA A 3 24.14 13.82 -1.94
N LYS A 4 22.84 13.52 -2.03
CA LYS A 4 21.80 14.20 -1.23
C LYS A 4 22.09 13.94 0.27
N PRO A 5 21.89 14.92 1.16
CA PRO A 5 22.06 14.74 2.60
C PRO A 5 20.95 13.87 3.20
N HIS A 6 21.14 13.43 4.45
CA HIS A 6 20.08 12.88 5.30
C HIS A 6 19.23 14.00 5.91
N SER A 7 18.01 13.66 6.33
CA SER A 7 17.13 14.54 7.09
C SER A 7 17.73 14.91 8.45
N VAL A 8 17.32 16.07 8.99
CA VAL A 8 17.66 16.47 10.35
C VAL A 8 16.78 15.66 11.32
N ASP A 9 17.35 15.25 12.45
CA ASP A 9 16.56 14.60 13.51
C ASP A 9 15.62 15.63 14.16
N LEU A 10 14.31 15.43 13.96
CA LEU A 10 13.25 16.25 14.52
C LEU A 10 12.49 15.53 15.65
N SER A 11 13.03 14.41 16.17
CA SER A 11 12.38 13.63 17.23
C SER A 11 12.27 14.37 18.57
N GLU A 12 13.03 15.45 18.76
CA GLU A 12 12.87 16.36 19.91
C GLU A 12 11.46 16.98 19.97
N PHE A 13 10.81 17.16 18.81
CA PHE A 13 9.47 17.76 18.71
C PHE A 13 8.32 16.76 18.93
N PHE A 14 8.62 15.49 19.21
CA PHE A 14 7.58 14.51 19.52
C PHE A 14 6.91 14.81 20.86
N THR A 15 5.58 14.73 20.86
CA THR A 15 4.76 14.80 22.07
C THR A 15 4.95 13.55 22.93
N GLU A 16 4.69 13.65 24.23
CA GLU A 16 4.70 12.50 25.14
C GLU A 16 3.83 11.34 24.63
N ALA A 17 2.63 11.67 24.13
CA ALA A 17 1.72 10.68 23.55
C ALA A 17 2.28 9.96 22.31
N THR A 18 3.25 10.56 21.60
CA THR A 18 3.97 9.93 20.49
C THR A 18 5.12 9.07 21.01
N ARG A 19 5.87 9.57 22.00
CA ARG A 19 7.02 8.89 22.59
C ARG A 19 6.66 7.56 23.25
N VAL A 20 5.45 7.45 23.81
CA VAL A 20 4.97 6.22 24.47
C VAL A 20 4.30 5.23 23.51
N ARG A 21 4.23 5.51 22.20
CA ARG A 21 3.64 4.56 21.24
C ARG A 21 4.64 3.45 20.93
N ASP A 22 4.18 2.23 21.10
CA ASP A 22 4.93 1.03 20.71
C ASP A 22 4.26 0.29 19.55
N ASN A 23 5.07 -0.51 18.87
CA ASN A 23 4.58 -1.43 17.85
C ASN A 23 3.68 -2.50 18.49
N SER A 24 2.59 -2.84 17.80
CA SER A 24 1.70 -3.90 18.27
C SER A 24 2.44 -5.25 18.30
N PRO A 25 2.46 -5.96 19.45
CA PRO A 25 3.02 -7.30 19.52
C PRO A 25 2.34 -8.27 18.56
N LEU A 26 1.02 -8.13 18.37
CA LEU A 26 0.26 -8.96 17.44
C LEU A 26 0.63 -8.68 15.98
N LYS A 27 0.78 -7.41 15.59
CA LYS A 27 1.26 -7.08 14.24
C LYS A 27 2.68 -7.57 13.99
N SER A 28 3.52 -7.66 15.02
CA SER A 28 4.88 -8.19 14.88
C SER A 28 4.93 -9.67 14.43
N LEU A 29 3.82 -10.40 14.55
CA LEU A 29 3.71 -11.80 14.13
C LEU A 29 3.55 -11.95 12.61
N THR A 30 3.07 -10.92 11.89
CA THR A 30 2.78 -11.05 10.45
C THR A 30 4.04 -11.34 9.63
N LYS A 31 5.22 -10.87 10.07
CA LYS A 31 6.50 -11.17 9.40
C LYS A 31 6.80 -12.67 9.31
N TYR A 32 6.32 -13.48 10.28
CA TYR A 32 6.51 -14.94 10.24
C TYR A 32 5.57 -15.59 9.23
N MET A 33 4.33 -15.07 9.12
CA MET A 33 3.36 -15.51 8.11
C MET A 33 3.83 -15.17 6.68
N GLU A 34 4.49 -14.02 6.51
CA GLU A 34 5.04 -13.60 5.22
C GLU A 34 6.31 -14.36 4.85
N ALA A 35 7.16 -14.70 5.83
CA ALA A 35 8.43 -15.39 5.60
C ALA A 35 8.28 -16.87 5.29
N ASP A 36 7.27 -17.55 5.86
CA ASP A 36 7.06 -18.99 5.69
C ASP A 36 5.63 -19.30 5.22
N PRO A 37 5.43 -19.63 3.94
CA PRO A 37 4.11 -19.97 3.40
C PRO A 37 3.56 -21.32 3.92
N THR A 38 4.39 -22.15 4.56
CA THR A 38 3.97 -23.42 5.16
C THR A 38 3.49 -23.28 6.60
N LEU A 39 3.74 -22.12 7.22
CA LEU A 39 3.32 -21.81 8.57
C LEU A 39 1.79 -21.63 8.64
N LEU A 40 1.11 -22.52 9.36
CA LEU A 40 -0.30 -22.33 9.69
C LEU A 40 -0.44 -21.34 10.86
N SER A 41 -0.89 -20.12 10.56
CA SER A 41 -1.12 -19.09 11.58
C SER A 41 -2.43 -19.33 12.34
N LEU A 42 -2.31 -19.64 13.63
CA LEU A 42 -3.45 -19.74 14.56
C LEU A 42 -3.52 -18.56 15.55
N GLY A 43 -2.52 -17.66 15.51
CA GLY A 43 -2.41 -16.52 16.43
C GLY A 43 -2.90 -15.19 15.86
N ALA A 44 -3.07 -15.10 14.53
CA ALA A 44 -3.52 -13.87 13.87
C ALA A 44 -5.03 -13.89 13.62
N GLY A 45 -5.68 -12.74 13.80
CA GLY A 45 -7.11 -12.56 13.55
C GLY A 45 -7.43 -12.20 12.09
N LEU A 46 -6.76 -12.82 11.11
CA LEU A 46 -6.95 -12.51 9.70
C LEU A 46 -8.03 -13.40 9.10
N PRO A 47 -9.16 -12.85 8.62
CA PRO A 47 -10.19 -13.65 7.94
C PRO A 47 -9.66 -14.25 6.64
N HIS A 48 -10.13 -15.44 6.29
CA HIS A 48 -9.74 -16.09 5.03
C HIS A 48 -10.38 -15.38 3.82
N PRO A 49 -9.65 -15.12 2.72
CA PRO A 49 -10.20 -14.35 1.58
C PRO A 49 -11.48 -14.90 0.96
N SER A 50 -11.77 -16.20 1.12
CA SER A 50 -13.03 -16.80 0.65
C SER A 50 -14.27 -16.27 1.39
N THR A 51 -14.11 -15.60 2.53
CA THR A 51 -15.22 -14.97 3.26
C THR A 51 -15.51 -13.55 2.77
N PHE A 52 -14.70 -13.01 1.85
CA PHE A 52 -14.90 -11.65 1.33
C PHE A 52 -16.05 -11.66 0.31
N PRO A 53 -17.09 -10.82 0.49
CA PRO A 53 -18.31 -10.88 -0.34
C PRO A 53 -18.16 -10.14 -1.68
N PHE A 54 -16.96 -10.04 -2.23
CA PHE A 54 -16.66 -9.37 -3.49
C PHE A 54 -15.81 -10.29 -4.35
N ALA A 55 -16.27 -10.68 -5.53
CA ALA A 55 -15.48 -11.51 -6.45
C ALA A 55 -14.60 -10.66 -7.40
N GLN A 56 -15.09 -9.48 -7.78
CA GLN A 56 -14.42 -8.56 -8.70
C GLN A 56 -14.92 -7.14 -8.48
N ILE A 57 -14.03 -6.17 -8.67
CA ILE A 57 -14.33 -4.75 -8.77
C ILE A 57 -13.83 -4.23 -10.12
N GLY A 58 -14.60 -3.36 -10.75
CA GLY A 58 -14.23 -2.75 -12.02
C GLY A 58 -14.71 -1.31 -12.11
N ALA A 59 -14.03 -0.52 -12.91
CA ALA A 59 -14.38 0.87 -13.17
C ALA A 59 -14.11 1.24 -14.63
N HIS A 60 -14.96 2.10 -15.17
CA HIS A 60 -14.67 2.80 -16.42
C HIS A 60 -13.88 4.05 -16.09
N VAL A 61 -12.70 4.19 -16.71
CA VAL A 61 -11.80 5.31 -16.45
C VAL A 61 -11.51 6.01 -17.77
N ALA A 62 -11.71 7.32 -17.80
CA ALA A 62 -11.38 8.12 -18.97
C ALA A 62 -9.87 8.06 -19.24
N PRO A 63 -9.45 7.98 -20.51
CA PRO A 63 -8.04 8.14 -20.87
C PRO A 63 -7.47 9.48 -20.37
N ALA A 64 -6.16 9.53 -20.15
CA ALA A 64 -5.49 10.75 -19.73
C ALA A 64 -5.76 11.91 -20.71
N GLY A 65 -6.27 13.03 -20.20
CA GLY A 65 -6.62 14.20 -21.01
C GLY A 65 -8.02 14.16 -21.64
N ALA A 66 -8.81 13.10 -21.42
CA ALA A 66 -10.19 12.99 -21.90
C ALA A 66 -11.23 13.28 -20.80
N SER A 67 -12.44 13.67 -21.23
CA SER A 67 -13.59 13.82 -20.33
C SER A 67 -14.23 12.46 -20.04
N VAL A 68 -14.77 12.29 -18.84
CA VAL A 68 -15.51 11.08 -18.41
C VAL A 68 -16.72 10.82 -19.29
N ALA A 69 -17.33 11.88 -19.85
CA ALA A 69 -18.44 11.78 -20.80
C ALA A 69 -18.07 11.05 -22.11
N ASN A 70 -16.77 10.94 -22.44
CA ASN A 70 -16.28 10.28 -23.63
C ASN A 70 -15.75 8.85 -23.36
N THR A 71 -15.95 8.31 -22.16
CA THR A 71 -15.46 6.97 -21.80
C THR A 71 -16.36 5.92 -22.43
N ALA A 72 -15.86 5.19 -23.43
CA ALA A 72 -16.59 4.07 -24.01
C ALA A 72 -16.64 2.89 -23.01
N PRO A 73 -17.71 2.07 -23.02
CA PRO A 73 -17.81 0.88 -22.15
C PRO A 73 -16.67 -0.14 -22.30
N ALA A 74 -15.87 -0.05 -23.37
CA ALA A 74 -14.77 -0.95 -23.66
C ALA A 74 -13.52 -0.70 -22.80
N ASP A 75 -13.35 0.51 -22.22
CA ASP A 75 -12.19 0.87 -21.40
C ASP A 75 -12.45 0.56 -19.92
N MET A 76 -12.79 -0.70 -19.62
CA MET A 76 -13.06 -1.16 -18.25
C MET A 76 -11.77 -1.68 -17.59
N LEU A 77 -11.31 -0.99 -16.56
CA LEU A 77 -10.27 -1.49 -15.66
C LEU A 77 -10.91 -2.45 -14.67
N ASN A 78 -10.48 -3.71 -14.66
CA ASN A 78 -11.01 -4.76 -13.80
C ASN A 78 -9.92 -5.28 -12.84
N VAL A 79 -10.27 -5.39 -11.56
CA VAL A 79 -9.45 -6.02 -10.51
C VAL A 79 -10.27 -7.12 -9.86
N SER A 80 -9.82 -8.37 -9.96
CA SER A 80 -10.53 -9.52 -9.38
C SER A 80 -9.86 -10.01 -8.09
N VAL A 81 -10.57 -10.83 -7.29
CA VAL A 81 -9.98 -11.51 -6.11
C VAL A 81 -8.92 -12.53 -6.52
N THR A 82 -9.11 -13.19 -7.66
CA THR A 82 -8.32 -14.36 -8.07
C THR A 82 -7.16 -14.02 -8.99
N THR A 83 -7.13 -12.83 -9.60
CA THR A 83 -6.10 -12.42 -10.55
C THR A 83 -5.32 -11.21 -10.03
N SER A 84 -4.06 -11.41 -9.66
CA SER A 84 -3.06 -10.34 -9.67
C SER A 84 -2.49 -10.23 -11.08
N SER A 85 -2.65 -9.08 -11.72
CA SER A 85 -1.81 -8.74 -12.88
C SER A 85 -0.44 -8.37 -12.30
N GLY A 86 0.48 -9.35 -12.16
CA GLY A 86 1.72 -9.38 -11.36
C GLY A 86 2.40 -8.11 -10.80
N ALA A 87 2.22 -6.92 -11.39
CA ALA A 87 2.57 -5.62 -10.83
C ALA A 87 1.57 -5.05 -9.78
N ILE A 88 0.32 -5.51 -9.75
CA ILE A 88 -0.74 -5.02 -8.85
C ILE A 88 -1.29 -6.18 -8.02
N GLU A 89 -1.54 -5.93 -6.74
CA GLU A 89 -2.12 -6.89 -5.81
C GLU A 89 -3.57 -7.26 -6.21
N GLY A 90 -3.94 -8.53 -6.00
CA GLY A 90 -5.33 -8.97 -6.18
C GLY A 90 -6.26 -8.41 -5.10
N LEU A 91 -7.57 -8.43 -5.36
CA LEU A 91 -8.58 -7.86 -4.45
C LEU A 91 -8.56 -8.51 -3.05
N GLY A 92 -8.17 -9.78 -2.94
CA GLY A 92 -7.99 -10.45 -1.65
C GLY A 92 -6.93 -9.80 -0.75
N LYS A 93 -5.88 -9.19 -1.31
CA LYS A 93 -4.87 -8.46 -0.53
C LYS A 93 -5.30 -7.01 -0.25
N PHE A 94 -6.08 -6.39 -1.15
CA PHE A 94 -6.66 -5.06 -0.94
C PHE A 94 -7.73 -5.04 0.16
N LEU A 95 -8.55 -6.09 0.26
CA LEU A 95 -9.60 -6.19 1.27
C LEU A 95 -9.09 -6.73 2.62
N GLN A 96 -7.85 -7.21 2.67
CA GLN A 96 -7.23 -7.72 3.89
C GLN A 96 -6.57 -6.60 4.69
N TYR A 97 -6.42 -6.82 6.00
CA TYR A 97 -5.60 -5.96 6.85
C TYR A 97 -4.16 -5.82 6.33
N GLY A 98 -3.64 -4.59 6.38
CA GLY A 98 -2.27 -4.26 5.99
C GLY A 98 -1.39 -3.81 7.17
N ASN A 99 -0.15 -3.49 6.86
CA ASN A 99 0.84 -3.00 7.83
C ASN A 99 0.62 -1.52 8.24
N GLY A 100 -0.34 -0.82 7.63
CA GLY A 100 -0.63 0.59 7.90
C GLY A 100 0.22 1.59 7.13
N ARG A 101 1.03 1.13 6.16
CA ARG A 101 1.76 1.99 5.19
C ARG A 101 1.10 2.02 3.80
N GLY A 102 -0.06 1.39 3.68
CA GLY A 102 -0.80 1.14 2.44
C GLY A 102 -0.31 -0.06 1.64
N VAL A 103 -1.01 -0.29 0.52
CA VAL A 103 -0.74 -1.42 -0.38
C VAL A 103 0.51 -1.11 -1.23
N PRO A 104 1.45 -2.07 -1.41
CA PRO A 104 2.74 -1.79 -2.05
C PRO A 104 2.66 -1.14 -3.43
N SER A 105 1.76 -1.60 -4.32
CA SER A 105 1.60 -0.96 -5.65
C SER A 105 1.23 0.52 -5.56
N TYR A 106 0.31 0.88 -4.67
CA TYR A 106 -0.12 2.26 -4.49
C TYR A 106 0.95 3.11 -3.80
N ALA A 107 1.62 2.57 -2.77
CA ALA A 107 2.73 3.24 -2.11
C ALA A 107 3.91 3.50 -3.07
N ALA A 108 4.20 2.57 -3.99
CA ALA A 108 5.21 2.76 -5.03
C ALA A 108 4.82 3.88 -6.00
N PHE A 109 3.54 3.93 -6.41
CA PHE A 109 3.02 4.99 -7.27
C PHE A 109 3.11 6.37 -6.61
N THR A 110 2.71 6.50 -5.34
CA THR A 110 2.78 7.80 -4.63
C THR A 110 4.23 8.23 -4.44
N ARG A 111 5.13 7.31 -4.09
CA ARG A 111 6.57 7.58 -4.00
C ARG A 111 7.13 8.06 -5.34
N GLU A 112 6.84 7.35 -6.44
CA GLU A 112 7.31 7.76 -7.77
C GLU A 112 6.78 9.14 -8.17
N HIS A 113 5.48 9.39 -7.95
CA HIS A 113 4.85 10.67 -8.24
C HIS A 113 5.52 11.81 -7.45
N THR A 114 5.72 11.63 -6.14
CA THR A 114 6.39 12.60 -5.28
C THR A 114 7.80 12.88 -5.76
N HIS A 115 8.56 11.86 -6.15
CA HIS A 115 9.90 12.04 -6.70
C HIS A 115 9.88 12.85 -8.00
N ARG A 116 8.94 12.55 -8.91
CA ARG A 116 8.84 13.20 -10.22
C ARG A 116 8.42 14.67 -10.13
N VAL A 117 7.47 14.98 -9.26
CA VAL A 117 6.87 16.32 -9.15
C VAL A 117 7.66 17.23 -8.21
N HIS A 118 8.15 16.69 -7.09
CA HIS A 118 8.75 17.50 -6.02
C HIS A 118 10.27 17.34 -5.90
N ASP A 119 10.86 16.26 -6.44
CA ASP A 119 12.29 15.92 -6.33
C ASP A 119 12.89 16.21 -4.94
N PRO A 120 12.49 15.46 -3.89
CA PRO A 120 12.94 15.69 -2.52
C PRO A 120 14.47 15.74 -2.41
N LYS A 121 14.99 16.70 -1.64
CA LYS A 121 16.43 17.03 -1.58
C LYS A 121 17.21 16.32 -0.47
N TYR A 122 16.60 15.34 0.18
CA TYR A 122 17.23 14.46 1.17
C TYR A 122 17.04 13.00 0.76
N VAL A 123 17.79 12.05 1.33
CA VAL A 123 17.80 10.64 0.86
C VAL A 123 16.72 9.76 1.51
N ASP A 124 16.34 10.09 2.73
CA ASP A 124 15.53 9.30 3.66
C ASP A 124 14.07 9.79 3.74
N TRP A 125 13.58 10.45 2.69
CA TRP A 125 12.17 10.77 2.54
C TRP A 125 11.36 9.51 2.23
N ASP A 126 10.11 9.49 2.67
CA ASP A 126 9.16 8.43 2.33
C ASP A 126 7.72 8.94 2.29
N THR A 127 6.84 8.12 1.72
CA THR A 127 5.40 8.35 1.65
C THR A 127 4.66 7.28 2.45
N VAL A 128 3.59 7.67 3.14
CA VAL A 128 2.70 6.78 3.89
C VAL A 128 1.27 7.06 3.44
N VAL A 129 0.47 6.02 3.21
CA VAL A 129 -0.91 6.06 2.70
C VAL A 129 -1.84 5.18 3.53
#